data_AF-A0A7S4R1D9-F1
#
_entry.id   AF-A0A7S4R1D9-F1
#
_cell.length_a   1.000
_cell.length_b   1.000
_cell.length_c   1.000
_cell.angle_alpha   90.00
_cell.angle_beta   90.00
_cell.angle_gamma   90.00
#
_symmetry.space_group_name_H-M   'P 1'
#
loop_
_entity.id
_entity.type
_entity.pdbx_description
1 polymer ?
#
loop_
_entity_poly.entity_id
_entity_poly.type
_entity_poly.pdbx_seq_one_letter_code
_entity_poly.pdbx_strand_id
1 'polypeptide(L)'
;RVRGICMFNAASGMNSRYVMNEPQWDPLQRALIRFFFTALDTLIFKNRFVLEYLLDEFVTEDLLRSSLRALYKNNPDRVDDELVKSFFGPAKQEGAVDALGQIYTNDPGLTPMELHSIYPEKLDRIPLQLVWGDEDEVAPVTGAVGTYYLNRARDEKYPKCNLKIVRAGHVPFDDNPEDSNGALMSWLAEC
;
A
#
# COMPACT_ATOMS: atom_id res chain seq x y z
N ARG A 1 23.14 11.89 4.42
CA ARG A 1 22.99 11.37 3.03
C ARG A 1 22.27 10.04 3.11
N VAL A 2 21.23 9.80 2.31
CA VAL A 2 20.50 8.52 2.29
C VAL A 2 21.41 7.43 1.73
N ARG A 3 21.52 6.29 2.43
CA ARG A 3 22.43 5.17 2.09
C ARG A 3 21.72 4.04 1.35
N GLY A 4 20.41 3.92 1.51
CA GLY A 4 19.55 2.98 0.83
C GLY A 4 18.09 3.22 1.22
N ILE A 5 17.18 2.58 0.51
CA ILE A 5 15.74 2.60 0.77
C ILE A 5 15.27 1.15 0.87
N CYS A 6 14.53 0.82 1.92
CA CYS A 6 13.81 -0.45 2.01
C CYS A 6 12.31 -0.19 1.99
N MET A 7 11.56 -0.96 1.21
CA MET A 7 10.11 -0.87 1.11
C MET A 7 9.47 -2.24 1.30
N PHE A 8 8.35 -2.28 2.00
CA PHE A 8 7.51 -3.46 2.16
C PHE A 8 6.23 -3.24 1.36
N ASN A 9 5.84 -4.22 0.54
CA ASN A 9 4.60 -4.23 -0.26
C ASN A 9 4.25 -2.83 -0.82
N ALA A 10 5.14 -2.29 -1.65
CA ALA A 10 5.05 -0.92 -2.12
C ALA A 10 3.79 -0.70 -2.98
N ALA A 11 2.73 -0.19 -2.35
CA ALA A 11 1.49 0.13 -3.04
C ALA A 11 1.61 1.43 -3.83
N SER A 12 0.74 1.57 -4.81
CA SER A 12 0.33 2.86 -5.34
C SER A 12 -0.88 3.40 -4.57
N GLY A 13 -1.11 4.72 -4.64
CA GLY A 13 -2.14 5.39 -3.83
C GLY A 13 -3.52 4.69 -3.86
N MET A 14 -4.16 4.56 -2.70
CA MET A 14 -5.46 3.89 -2.50
C MET A 14 -6.67 4.76 -2.90
N ASN A 15 -6.45 5.86 -3.61
CA ASN A 15 -7.54 6.74 -3.99
C ASN A 15 -8.21 6.31 -5.29
N SER A 16 -9.45 6.75 -5.39
CA SER A 16 -10.34 6.65 -6.54
C SER A 16 -9.68 7.05 -7.88
N ARG A 17 -8.64 7.87 -7.79
CA ARG A 17 -7.90 8.41 -8.94
C ARG A 17 -6.79 7.51 -9.46
N TYR A 18 -6.20 6.67 -8.63
CA TYR A 18 -5.16 5.75 -9.09
C TYR A 18 -5.74 4.66 -10.01
N VAL A 19 -6.93 4.12 -9.70
CA VAL A 19 -7.65 3.16 -10.55
C VAL A 19 -7.88 3.70 -11.97
N MET A 20 -7.91 5.03 -12.15
CA MET A 20 -8.10 5.66 -13.46
C MET A 20 -6.88 5.59 -14.38
N ASN A 21 -5.69 5.31 -13.84
CA ASN A 21 -4.42 5.27 -14.58
C ASN A 21 -3.95 3.84 -14.91
N GLU A 22 -4.68 2.83 -14.42
CA GLU A 22 -4.40 1.42 -14.66
C GLU A 22 -4.66 1.05 -16.15
N PRO A 23 -3.64 0.58 -16.90
CA PRO A 23 -3.72 0.40 -18.35
C PRO A 23 -4.74 -0.64 -18.82
N GLN A 24 -5.15 -1.57 -17.97
CA GLN A 24 -5.98 -2.73 -18.33
C GLN A 24 -7.43 -2.42 -18.72
N TRP A 25 -7.91 -1.20 -18.46
CA TRP A 25 -9.30 -0.82 -18.74
C TRP A 25 -9.44 -0.09 -20.08
N ASP A 26 -10.48 -0.41 -20.84
CA ASP A 26 -10.85 0.27 -22.09
C ASP A 26 -11.36 1.71 -21.83
N PRO A 27 -11.26 2.68 -22.76
CA PRO A 27 -11.62 4.08 -22.50
C PRO A 27 -13.05 4.28 -21.98
N LEU A 28 -14.02 3.47 -22.43
CA LEU A 28 -15.40 3.54 -21.92
C LEU A 28 -15.48 3.09 -20.45
N GLN A 29 -14.79 2.00 -20.11
CA GLN A 29 -14.71 1.51 -18.72
C GLN A 29 -14.04 2.55 -17.84
N ARG A 30 -12.94 3.18 -18.29
CA ARG A 30 -12.29 4.27 -17.54
C ARG A 30 -13.20 5.46 -17.32
N ALA A 31 -14.02 5.83 -18.30
CA ALA A 31 -14.99 6.92 -18.15
C ALA A 31 -16.08 6.61 -17.12
N LEU A 32 -16.61 5.37 -17.13
CA LEU A 32 -17.61 4.91 -16.15
C LEU A 32 -17.02 4.80 -14.74
N ILE A 33 -15.83 4.22 -14.61
CA ILE A 33 -15.05 4.12 -13.36
C ILE A 33 -14.81 5.53 -12.81
N ARG A 34 -14.36 6.47 -13.65
CA ARG A 34 -14.15 7.87 -13.27
C ARG A 34 -15.42 8.53 -12.77
N PHE A 35 -16.55 8.35 -13.47
CA PHE A 35 -17.83 8.90 -13.05
C PHE A 35 -18.26 8.35 -11.68
N PHE A 36 -18.20 7.03 -11.50
CA PHE A 36 -18.51 6.36 -10.24
C PHE A 36 -17.64 6.87 -9.09
N PHE A 37 -16.33 6.89 -9.29
CA PHE A 37 -15.38 7.35 -8.28
C PHE A 37 -15.53 8.84 -7.97
N THR A 38 -15.83 9.67 -8.96
CA THR A 38 -16.12 11.11 -8.73
C THR A 38 -17.38 11.29 -7.91
N ALA A 39 -18.43 10.49 -8.18
CA ALA A 39 -19.65 10.50 -7.39
C ALA A 39 -19.37 10.04 -5.96
N LEU A 40 -18.61 8.96 -5.78
CA LEU A 40 -18.23 8.41 -4.48
C LEU A 40 -17.38 9.40 -3.66
N ASP A 41 -16.38 10.02 -4.28
CA ASP A 41 -15.58 11.11 -3.68
C ASP A 41 -16.49 12.25 -3.19
N THR A 42 -17.45 12.66 -4.02
CA THR A 42 -18.28 13.85 -3.73
C THR A 42 -19.36 13.58 -2.70
N LEU A 43 -20.01 12.42 -2.79
CA LEU A 43 -21.16 12.06 -1.96
C LEU A 43 -20.74 11.51 -0.58
N ILE A 44 -19.59 10.82 -0.53
CA ILE A 44 -19.11 10.15 0.68
C ILE A 44 -17.85 10.83 1.20
N PHE A 45 -16.71 10.74 0.50
CA PHE A 45 -15.41 11.09 1.10
C PHE A 45 -15.18 12.60 1.32
N LYS A 46 -15.87 13.47 0.56
CA LYS A 46 -15.88 14.93 0.78
C LYS A 46 -17.00 15.39 1.69
N ASN A 47 -17.97 14.52 1.98
CA ASN A 47 -19.09 14.85 2.84
C ASN A 47 -18.77 14.45 4.27
N ARG A 48 -18.30 15.42 5.06
CA ARG A 48 -17.91 15.20 6.45
C ARG A 48 -18.98 14.48 7.26
N PHE A 49 -20.25 14.90 7.16
CA PHE A 49 -21.34 14.31 7.94
C PHE A 49 -21.58 12.83 7.59
N VAL A 50 -21.53 12.49 6.30
CA VAL A 50 -21.69 11.10 5.85
C VAL A 50 -20.49 10.26 6.30
N LEU A 51 -19.28 10.79 6.15
CA LEU A 51 -18.07 10.07 6.52
C LEU A 51 -17.95 9.87 8.05
N GLU A 52 -18.34 10.87 8.84
CA GLU A 52 -18.46 10.80 10.30
C GLU A 52 -19.48 9.73 10.71
N TYR A 53 -20.69 9.76 10.15
CA TYR A 53 -21.70 8.73 10.39
C TYR A 53 -21.21 7.31 10.04
N LEU A 54 -20.55 7.15 8.88
CA LEU A 54 -20.03 5.85 8.46
C LEU A 54 -18.94 5.35 9.41
N LEU A 55 -18.06 6.25 9.81
CA LEU A 55 -16.97 5.93 10.73
C LEU A 55 -17.49 5.58 12.12
N ASP A 56 -18.51 6.28 12.61
CA ASP A 56 -19.09 6.03 13.93
C ASP A 56 -19.88 4.73 13.99
N GLU A 57 -20.76 4.50 13.00
CA GLU A 57 -21.70 3.38 13.02
C GLU A 57 -21.12 2.06 12.46
N PHE A 58 -20.26 2.12 11.45
CA PHE A 58 -19.79 0.91 10.75
C PHE A 58 -18.38 0.47 11.12
N VAL A 59 -17.50 1.39 11.56
CA VAL A 59 -16.16 1.00 12.02
C VAL A 59 -16.27 0.47 13.45
N THR A 60 -16.32 -0.86 13.56
CA THR A 60 -16.35 -1.62 14.81
C THR A 60 -15.05 -2.42 14.99
N GLU A 61 -14.71 -2.79 16.23
CA GLU A 61 -13.56 -3.65 16.50
C GLU A 61 -13.64 -5.00 15.76
N ASP A 62 -14.84 -5.58 15.62
CA ASP A 62 -15.03 -6.85 14.89
C ASP A 62 -14.78 -6.71 13.39
N LEU A 63 -15.22 -5.59 12.80
CA LEU A 63 -14.91 -5.28 11.40
C LEU A 63 -13.42 -5.10 11.20
N LEU A 64 -12.76 -4.34 12.09
CA LEU A 64 -11.33 -4.13 12.05
C LEU A 64 -10.56 -5.44 12.23
N ARG A 65 -10.94 -6.28 13.19
CA ARG A 65 -10.34 -7.61 13.40
C ARG A 65 -10.45 -8.47 12.15
N SER A 66 -11.63 -8.51 11.53
CA SER A 66 -11.85 -9.29 10.30
C SER A 66 -11.03 -8.74 9.12
N SER A 67 -10.97 -7.42 8.97
CA SER A 67 -10.20 -6.74 7.93
C SER A 67 -8.69 -6.96 8.13
N LEU A 68 -8.18 -6.79 9.34
CA LEU A 68 -6.79 -7.04 9.68
C LEU A 68 -6.43 -8.50 9.42
N ARG A 69 -7.24 -9.48 9.86
CA ARG A 69 -6.97 -10.89 9.58
C ARG A 69 -6.85 -11.21 8.08
N ALA A 70 -7.60 -10.51 7.23
CA ALA A 70 -7.47 -10.66 5.79
C ALA A 70 -6.11 -10.17 5.25
N LEU A 71 -5.44 -9.24 5.95
CA LEU A 71 -4.10 -8.74 5.60
C LEU A 71 -2.95 -9.64 6.09
N TYR A 72 -3.19 -10.45 7.14
CA TYR A 72 -2.21 -11.36 7.74
C TYR A 72 -2.45 -12.78 7.21
N LYS A 73 -1.96 -13.07 6.01
CA LYS A 73 -2.20 -14.36 5.34
C LYS A 73 -1.39 -15.50 5.95
N ASN A 74 -0.19 -15.22 6.45
CA ASN A 74 0.68 -16.24 7.02
C ASN A 74 0.34 -16.56 8.48
N ASN A 75 0.11 -15.53 9.31
CA ASN A 75 -0.15 -15.64 10.74
C ASN A 75 -1.36 -14.77 11.16
N PRO A 76 -2.60 -15.11 10.74
CA PRO A 76 -3.80 -14.34 11.10
C PRO A 76 -4.07 -14.30 12.61
N ASP A 77 -3.55 -15.26 13.37
CA ASP A 77 -3.68 -15.32 14.83
C ASP A 77 -2.87 -14.23 15.56
N ARG A 78 -1.97 -13.53 14.86
CA ARG A 78 -1.28 -12.34 15.41
C ARG A 78 -2.20 -11.13 15.55
N VAL A 79 -3.38 -11.17 14.93
CA VAL A 79 -4.39 -10.13 15.10
C VAL A 79 -5.09 -10.32 16.44
N ASP A 80 -4.48 -9.75 17.48
CA ASP A 80 -4.98 -9.70 18.83
C ASP A 80 -5.81 -8.44 19.11
N ASP A 81 -6.37 -8.36 20.32
CA ASP A 81 -7.22 -7.22 20.71
C ASP A 81 -6.44 -5.92 20.86
N GLU A 82 -5.15 -5.98 21.20
CA GLU A 82 -4.32 -4.77 21.33
C GLU A 82 -4.05 -4.15 19.96
N LEU A 83 -3.74 -4.98 18.96
CA LEU A 83 -3.62 -4.54 17.57
C LEU A 83 -4.95 -3.97 17.06
N VAL A 84 -6.07 -4.65 17.31
CA VAL A 84 -7.39 -4.15 16.88
C VAL A 84 -7.68 -2.78 17.51
N LYS A 85 -7.41 -2.62 18.81
CA LYS A 85 -7.57 -1.34 19.51
C LYS A 85 -6.64 -0.26 18.99
N SER A 86 -5.43 -0.60 18.54
CA SER A 86 -4.49 0.39 17.99
C SER A 86 -4.99 1.01 16.69
N PHE A 87 -5.86 0.33 15.94
CA PHE A 87 -6.57 0.90 14.78
C PHE A 87 -7.89 1.55 15.15
N PHE A 88 -8.64 0.95 16.09
CA PHE A 88 -9.94 1.45 16.51
C PHE A 88 -9.83 2.82 17.22
N GLY A 89 -8.85 2.98 18.10
CA GLY A 89 -8.63 4.21 18.86
C GLY A 89 -8.48 5.44 17.96
N PRO A 90 -7.51 5.47 17.02
CA PRO A 90 -7.36 6.57 16.06
C PRO A 90 -8.59 6.80 15.19
N ALA A 91 -9.32 5.73 14.82
CA ALA A 91 -10.55 5.88 14.05
C ALA A 91 -11.61 6.68 14.82
N LYS A 92 -11.66 6.60 16.16
CA LYS A 92 -12.65 7.31 16.99
C LYS A 92 -12.15 8.65 17.55
N GLN A 93 -10.99 9.13 17.11
CA GLN A 93 -10.42 10.40 17.59
C GLN A 93 -10.87 11.60 16.74
N GLU A 94 -10.78 12.79 17.34
CA GLU A 94 -10.94 14.04 16.61
C GLU A 94 -9.92 14.12 15.47
N GLY A 95 -10.40 14.45 14.26
CA GLY A 95 -9.57 14.49 13.05
C GLY A 95 -9.54 13.19 12.24
N ALA A 96 -10.10 12.08 12.73
CA ALA A 96 -10.18 10.83 11.98
C ALA A 96 -10.93 10.98 10.65
N VAL A 97 -12.06 11.70 10.67
CA VAL A 97 -12.87 11.99 9.49
C VAL A 97 -12.08 12.79 8.45
N ASP A 98 -11.32 13.80 8.89
CA ASP A 98 -10.49 14.61 8.00
C ASP A 98 -9.33 13.80 7.42
N ALA A 99 -8.68 12.98 8.23
CA ALA A 99 -7.62 12.08 7.79
C ALA A 99 -8.14 11.08 6.75
N LEU A 100 -9.30 10.45 7.01
CA LEU A 100 -9.92 9.50 6.10
C LEU A 100 -10.35 10.16 4.78
N GLY A 101 -10.96 11.34 4.86
CA GLY A 101 -11.31 12.13 3.69
C GLY A 101 -10.07 12.47 2.84
N GLN A 102 -8.96 12.86 3.49
CA GLN A 102 -7.70 13.14 2.81
C GLN A 102 -7.08 11.90 2.16
N ILE A 103 -7.05 10.75 2.84
CA ILE A 103 -6.52 9.49 2.30
C ILE A 103 -7.20 9.15 0.96
N TYR A 104 -8.52 9.32 0.86
CA TYR A 104 -9.25 8.96 -0.35
C TYR A 104 -9.34 10.04 -1.41
N THR A 105 -9.18 11.33 -1.05
CA THR A 105 -9.46 12.43 -1.99
C THR A 105 -8.26 13.27 -2.38
N ASN A 106 -7.15 13.21 -1.63
CA ASN A 106 -5.94 13.96 -1.96
C ASN A 106 -5.29 13.41 -3.25
N ASP A 107 -4.42 14.23 -3.84
CA ASP A 107 -3.57 13.84 -4.96
C ASP A 107 -2.75 12.58 -4.59
N PRO A 108 -2.84 11.48 -5.38
CA PRO A 108 -2.01 10.29 -5.11
C PRO A 108 -0.51 10.56 -5.24
N GLY A 109 -0.13 11.68 -5.88
CA GLY A 109 1.24 11.98 -6.23
C GLY A 109 1.74 11.12 -7.39
N LEU A 110 3.05 11.19 -7.64
CA LEU A 110 3.71 10.45 -8.70
C LEU A 110 3.86 8.98 -8.33
N THR A 111 3.57 8.12 -9.29
CA THR A 111 3.83 6.67 -9.18
C THR A 111 5.33 6.38 -9.12
N PRO A 112 5.73 5.21 -8.59
CA PRO A 112 7.12 4.75 -8.65
C PRO A 112 7.71 4.79 -10.07
N MET A 113 6.93 4.39 -11.07
CA MET A 113 7.36 4.40 -12.48
C MET A 113 7.64 5.83 -12.97
N GLU A 114 6.77 6.79 -12.66
CA GLU A 114 6.96 8.20 -13.02
C GLU A 114 8.17 8.80 -12.30
N LEU A 115 8.34 8.51 -11.00
CA LEU A 115 9.48 8.97 -10.21
C LEU A 115 10.81 8.48 -10.81
N HIS A 116 10.90 7.21 -11.19
CA HIS A 116 12.07 6.66 -11.85
C HIS A 116 12.28 7.23 -13.26
N SER A 117 11.22 7.58 -13.98
CA SER A 117 11.33 8.25 -15.28
C SER A 117 11.84 9.69 -15.16
N ILE A 118 11.44 10.42 -14.11
CA ILE A 118 11.83 11.82 -13.90
C ILE A 118 13.23 11.92 -13.26
N TYR A 119 13.58 11.01 -12.36
CA TYR A 119 14.83 11.05 -11.59
C TYR A 119 15.69 9.78 -11.71
N PRO A 120 15.95 9.24 -12.92
CA PRO A 120 16.65 7.96 -13.08
C PRO A 120 18.05 8.00 -12.48
N GLU A 121 18.85 9.04 -12.76
CA GLU A 121 20.22 9.11 -12.25
C GLU A 121 20.32 9.12 -10.72
N LYS A 122 19.32 9.70 -10.05
CA LYS A 122 19.30 9.79 -8.58
C LYS A 122 18.85 8.48 -7.97
N LEU A 123 17.75 7.92 -8.45
CA LEU A 123 17.14 6.74 -7.86
C LEU A 123 17.92 5.47 -8.19
N ASP A 124 18.51 5.38 -9.39
CA ASP A 124 19.29 4.21 -9.82
C ASP A 124 20.62 4.07 -9.03
N ARG A 125 21.10 5.16 -8.43
CA ARG A 125 22.32 5.15 -7.61
C ARG A 125 22.08 4.72 -6.17
N ILE A 126 20.85 4.81 -5.68
CA ILE A 126 20.47 4.49 -4.30
C ILE A 126 20.14 2.99 -4.23
N PRO A 127 20.81 2.21 -3.36
CA PRO A 127 20.43 0.84 -3.07
C PRO A 127 18.97 0.75 -2.65
N LEU A 128 18.23 -0.15 -3.27
CA LEU A 128 16.82 -0.39 -3.04
C LEU A 128 16.60 -1.86 -2.66
N GLN A 129 16.01 -2.09 -1.50
CA GLN A 129 15.51 -3.39 -1.06
C GLN A 129 13.98 -3.36 -1.05
N LEU A 130 13.36 -4.32 -1.72
CA LEU A 130 11.94 -4.55 -1.65
C LEU A 130 11.69 -5.89 -0.97
N VAL A 131 10.73 -5.94 -0.06
CA VAL A 131 10.22 -7.17 0.54
C VAL A 131 8.74 -7.25 0.25
N TRP A 132 8.30 -8.35 -0.35
CA TRP A 132 6.93 -8.49 -0.84
C TRP A 132 6.28 -9.78 -0.37
N GLY A 133 5.08 -9.69 0.20
CA GLY A 133 4.23 -10.85 0.47
C GLY A 133 3.73 -11.50 -0.82
N ASP A 134 3.87 -12.81 -0.94
CA ASP A 134 3.36 -13.59 -2.07
C ASP A 134 1.83 -13.65 -2.13
N GLU A 135 1.15 -13.46 -0.99
CA GLU A 135 -0.30 -13.48 -0.84
C GLU A 135 -0.89 -12.07 -0.59
N ASP A 136 -0.17 -11.00 -0.95
CA ASP A 136 -0.71 -9.64 -0.87
C ASP A 136 -1.83 -9.41 -1.90
N GLU A 137 -3.05 -9.18 -1.41
CA GLU A 137 -4.23 -8.86 -2.22
C GLU A 137 -4.48 -7.34 -2.37
N VAL A 138 -3.82 -6.51 -1.55
CA VAL A 138 -3.97 -5.04 -1.57
C VAL A 138 -3.01 -4.41 -2.57
N ALA A 139 -1.75 -4.82 -2.54
CA ALA A 139 -0.72 -4.40 -3.48
C ALA A 139 -0.01 -5.63 -4.06
N PRO A 140 -0.69 -6.44 -4.90
CA PRO A 140 -0.13 -7.70 -5.37
C PRO A 140 1.18 -7.47 -6.12
N VAL A 141 2.14 -8.38 -5.95
CA VAL A 141 3.42 -8.35 -6.69
C VAL A 141 3.20 -8.44 -8.21
N THR A 142 2.08 -9.01 -8.63
CA THR A 142 1.66 -9.09 -10.04
C THR A 142 0.97 -7.81 -10.54
N GLY A 143 0.66 -6.85 -9.66
CA GLY A 143 0.16 -5.53 -10.02
C GLY A 143 1.22 -4.67 -10.73
N ALA A 144 0.83 -3.47 -11.17
CA ALA A 144 1.70 -2.60 -11.96
C ALA A 144 3.03 -2.25 -11.26
N VAL A 145 2.96 -1.82 -9.98
CA VAL A 145 4.15 -1.45 -9.19
C VAL A 145 5.00 -2.69 -8.86
N GLY A 146 4.37 -3.79 -8.44
CA GLY A 146 5.08 -5.03 -8.14
C GLY A 146 5.81 -5.58 -9.37
N THR A 147 5.14 -5.63 -10.52
CA THR A 147 5.71 -6.08 -11.80
C THR A 147 6.86 -5.17 -12.24
N TYR A 148 6.70 -3.86 -12.07
CA TYR A 148 7.76 -2.89 -12.35
C TYR A 148 9.03 -3.20 -11.57
N TYR A 149 8.93 -3.34 -10.25
CA TYR A 149 10.09 -3.62 -9.40
C TYR A 149 10.63 -5.05 -9.55
N LEU A 150 9.78 -6.04 -9.84
CA LEU A 150 10.20 -7.40 -10.14
C LEU A 150 11.05 -7.45 -11.41
N ASN A 151 10.62 -6.78 -12.48
CA ASN A 151 11.40 -6.69 -13.71
C ASN A 151 12.72 -5.94 -13.47
N ARG A 152 12.65 -4.84 -12.72
CA ARG A 152 13.81 -4.02 -12.38
C ARG A 152 14.87 -4.80 -11.59
N ALA A 153 14.45 -5.57 -10.58
CA ALA A 153 15.36 -6.39 -9.77
C ALA A 153 15.98 -7.57 -10.54
N ARG A 154 15.39 -7.96 -11.68
CA ARG A 154 15.90 -9.02 -12.57
C ARG A 154 16.77 -8.48 -13.71
N ASP A 155 16.75 -7.17 -13.97
CA ASP A 155 17.51 -6.54 -15.04
C ASP A 155 18.91 -6.13 -14.52
N GLU A 156 19.94 -6.66 -15.18
CA GLU A 156 21.36 -6.40 -14.85
C GLU A 156 21.72 -4.91 -14.91
N LYS A 157 20.93 -4.07 -15.59
CA LYS A 157 21.11 -2.60 -15.59
C LYS A 157 20.86 -1.97 -14.22
N TYR A 158 20.14 -2.64 -13.33
CA TYR A 158 19.78 -2.12 -12.01
C TYR A 158 20.31 -3.00 -10.87
N PRO A 159 21.64 -3.20 -10.76
CA PRO A 159 22.26 -4.15 -9.83
C PRO A 159 22.09 -3.75 -8.35
N LYS A 160 21.55 -2.57 -8.09
CA LYS A 160 21.27 -2.02 -6.75
C LYS A 160 19.81 -2.19 -6.33
N CYS A 161 18.99 -2.84 -7.15
CA CYS A 161 17.59 -3.09 -6.88
C CYS A 161 17.40 -4.58 -6.55
N ASN A 162 17.10 -4.87 -5.29
CA ASN A 162 16.83 -6.22 -4.79
C ASN A 162 15.36 -6.34 -4.45
N LEU A 163 14.75 -7.48 -4.78
CA LEU A 163 13.38 -7.79 -4.39
C LEU A 163 13.33 -9.21 -3.81
N LYS A 164 12.84 -9.31 -2.57
CA LYS A 164 12.64 -10.56 -1.87
C LYS A 164 11.15 -10.84 -1.73
N ILE A 165 10.71 -11.99 -2.24
CA ILE A 165 9.37 -12.52 -1.98
C ILE A 165 9.42 -13.33 -0.69
N VAL A 166 8.44 -13.14 0.18
CA VAL A 166 8.28 -13.81 1.47
C VAL A 166 6.86 -14.35 1.60
N ARG A 167 6.68 -15.42 2.38
CA ARG A 167 5.35 -15.98 2.65
C ARG A 167 4.60 -15.07 3.61
N ALA A 168 3.75 -14.20 3.09
CA ALA A 168 3.03 -13.19 3.86
C ALA A 168 1.93 -12.51 3.03
N GLY A 169 1.00 -11.85 3.72
CA GLY A 169 0.02 -10.94 3.13
C GLY A 169 0.54 -9.50 2.98
N HIS A 170 -0.34 -8.52 3.22
CA HIS A 170 -0.07 -7.11 2.93
C HIS A 170 0.93 -6.45 3.90
N VAL A 171 1.04 -6.94 5.12
CA VAL A 171 1.89 -6.38 6.18
C VAL A 171 3.03 -7.34 6.55
N PRO A 172 3.94 -7.66 5.60
CA PRO A 172 4.88 -8.77 5.73
C PRO A 172 5.80 -8.66 6.96
N PHE A 173 6.20 -7.44 7.32
CA PHE A 173 7.07 -7.16 8.48
C PHE A 173 6.46 -7.55 9.82
N ASP A 174 5.12 -7.64 9.91
CA ASP A 174 4.42 -8.10 11.11
C ASP A 174 3.76 -9.47 10.90
N ASP A 175 3.31 -9.81 9.70
CA ASP A 175 2.72 -11.11 9.37
C ASP A 175 3.76 -12.24 9.42
N ASN A 176 4.94 -12.03 8.84
CA ASN A 176 6.07 -12.97 8.88
C ASN A 176 7.37 -12.20 9.16
N PRO A 177 7.61 -11.76 10.40
CA PRO A 177 8.76 -10.95 10.75
C PRO A 177 10.09 -11.69 10.59
N GLU A 178 10.11 -13.01 10.75
CA GLU A 178 11.34 -13.80 10.63
C GLU A 178 11.93 -13.69 9.23
N ASP A 179 11.12 -13.97 8.19
CA ASP A 179 11.57 -13.85 6.80
C ASP A 179 11.69 -12.38 6.36
N SER A 180 10.70 -11.55 6.69
CA SER A 180 10.61 -10.18 6.20
C SER A 180 11.67 -9.28 6.82
N ASN A 181 11.79 -9.27 8.14
CA ASN A 181 12.81 -8.49 8.83
C ASN A 181 14.18 -9.16 8.66
N GLY A 182 14.24 -10.49 8.54
CA GLY A 182 15.47 -11.20 8.18
C GLY A 182 16.05 -10.76 6.83
N ALA A 183 15.19 -10.57 5.82
CA ALA A 183 15.60 -10.03 4.52
C ALA A 183 16.14 -8.59 4.63
N LEU A 184 15.46 -7.72 5.38
CA LEU A 184 15.93 -6.37 5.66
C LEU A 184 17.30 -6.39 6.38
N MET A 185 17.43 -7.19 7.44
CA MET A 185 18.65 -7.25 8.25
C MET A 185 19.84 -7.79 7.45
N SER A 186 19.61 -8.81 6.60
CA SER A 186 20.64 -9.35 5.71
C SER A 186 21.13 -8.28 4.74
N TRP A 187 20.20 -7.55 4.12
CA TRP A 187 20.53 -6.45 3.21
C TRP A 187 21.27 -5.31 3.90
N LEU A 188 20.86 -4.93 5.12
CA LEU A 188 21.56 -3.91 5.91
C LEU A 188 23.00 -4.31 6.26
N ALA A 189 23.28 -5.60 6.46
CA ALA A 189 24.62 -6.09 6.73
C ALA A 189 25.56 -6.01 5.50
N GLU A 190 24.98 -5.90 4.30
CA GLU A 190 25.71 -5.79 3.03
C GLU A 190 25.94 -4.32 2.57
N CYS A 191 25.36 -3.33 3.27
CA CYS A 191 25.28 -1.91 2.84
C CYS A 191 26.30 -0.93 3.49
#